data_AF-A0A7K4EZC6-F1
#
_entry.id   AF-A0A7K4EZC6-F1
#
_cell.length_a   1.000
_cell.length_b   1.000
_cell.length_c   1.000
_cell.angle_alpha   90.00
_cell.angle_beta   90.00
_cell.angle_gamma   90.00
#
_symmetry.space_group_name_H-M   'P 1'
#
loop_
_entity.id
_entity.type
_entity.pdbx_description
1 polymer ?
#
loop_
_entity_poly.entity_id
_entity_poly.type
_entity_poly.pdbx_seq_one_letter_code
_entity_poly.pdbx_strand_id
1 'polypeptide(L)'
;MKYFALVATFSILLIFPMTDVEASSNPNLFVSAENSQFNNYFSGSMVIEVVVIDPNLSDTDQGKGEPDVTINGKSLRMVQATDGSWYAYFANVNKAQKADSTVGLAGEGLDFGVFCSRDTASSVIGISLSETDGFAIPRTATGSTNGNAPLSACTASPAGPILNNVVRNAKSINTNSNVSPGQIGLNVNAWPLVQLYSFSDVTIQYNSAGSPQVVSLEYDESSNISMKIDRELYPKGAEVFFTVNDFQLNQDP
;
A
#
# COMPACT_ATOMS: atom_id res chain seq x y z
N MET A 1 21.09 -36.48 63.71
CA MET A 1 20.64 -36.84 62.35
C MET A 1 19.89 -35.66 61.77
N LYS A 2 20.43 -35.04 60.72
CA LYS A 2 19.83 -33.87 60.04
C LYS A 2 18.90 -34.38 58.93
N TYR A 3 17.63 -33.97 58.94
CA TYR A 3 16.69 -34.21 57.85
C TYR A 3 16.83 -33.08 56.82
N PHE A 4 17.27 -33.44 55.61
CA PHE A 4 17.31 -32.55 54.45
C PHE A 4 15.89 -32.46 53.86
N ALA A 5 15.33 -31.25 53.81
CA ALA A 5 14.11 -30.98 53.05
C ALA A 5 14.51 -30.64 51.61
N LEU A 6 14.08 -31.46 50.66
CA LEU A 6 14.25 -31.21 49.22
C LEU A 6 13.07 -30.33 48.76
N VAL A 7 13.33 -29.05 48.51
CA VAL A 7 12.35 -28.16 47.88
C VAL A 7 12.48 -28.33 46.37
N ALA A 8 11.48 -28.95 45.75
CA ALA A 8 11.35 -28.99 44.29
C ALA A 8 10.67 -27.71 43.81
N THR A 9 11.44 -26.79 43.21
CA THR A 9 10.90 -25.64 42.48
C THR A 9 10.37 -26.11 41.13
N PHE A 10 9.05 -26.07 40.96
CA PHE A 10 8.39 -26.29 39.67
C PHE A 10 8.43 -24.97 38.89
N SER A 11 9.33 -24.84 37.92
CA SER A 11 9.29 -23.74 36.96
C SER A 11 8.07 -23.90 36.06
N ILE A 12 7.05 -23.09 36.28
CA ILE A 12 5.95 -22.91 35.33
C ILE A 12 6.54 -22.19 34.11
N LEU A 13 6.79 -22.94 33.05
CA LEU A 13 7.05 -22.38 31.73
C LEU A 13 5.76 -21.69 31.28
N LEU A 14 5.69 -20.37 31.42
CA LEU A 14 4.67 -19.57 30.77
C LEU A 14 4.89 -19.68 29.26
N ILE A 15 4.18 -20.61 28.63
CA ILE A 15 4.00 -20.65 27.19
C ILE A 15 3.15 -19.43 26.88
N PHE A 16 3.80 -18.31 26.57
CA PHE A 16 3.13 -17.25 25.85
C PHE A 16 2.68 -17.85 24.52
N PRO A 17 1.39 -17.78 24.16
CA PRO A 17 1.02 -18.00 22.77
C PRO A 17 1.76 -16.91 21.99
N MET A 18 2.84 -17.32 21.31
CA MET A 18 3.32 -16.56 20.17
C MET A 18 2.12 -16.54 19.24
N THR A 19 1.45 -15.40 19.16
CA THR A 19 0.57 -15.14 18.02
C THR A 19 1.46 -15.34 16.80
N ASP A 20 1.21 -16.40 16.03
CA ASP A 20 1.82 -16.56 14.72
C ASP A 20 1.60 -15.24 13.99
N VAL A 21 2.68 -14.49 13.76
CA VAL A 21 2.69 -13.47 12.73
C VAL A 21 2.46 -14.27 11.46
N GLU A 22 1.26 -14.18 10.89
CA GLU A 22 0.89 -14.97 9.73
C GLU A 22 1.94 -14.76 8.64
N ALA A 23 2.67 -15.84 8.34
CA ALA A 23 3.62 -15.85 7.26
C ALA A 23 2.84 -15.74 5.94
N SER A 24 3.36 -14.96 4.99
CA SER A 24 2.87 -14.97 3.61
C SER A 24 2.74 -16.42 3.11
N SER A 25 1.67 -16.70 2.38
CA SER A 25 1.48 -18.01 1.75
C SER A 25 2.50 -18.28 0.63
N ASN A 26 3.25 -17.25 0.23
CA ASN A 26 4.18 -17.25 -0.88
C ASN A 26 5.63 -16.97 -0.40
N PRO A 27 6.66 -17.57 -1.03
CA PRO A 27 8.05 -17.41 -0.59
C PRO A 27 8.64 -16.02 -0.84
N ASN A 28 8.26 -15.35 -1.93
CA ASN A 28 8.82 -14.06 -2.35
C ASN A 28 7.75 -12.96 -2.51
N LEU A 29 6.47 -13.29 -2.67
CA LEU A 29 5.38 -12.34 -2.81
C LEU A 29 4.71 -12.08 -1.45
N PHE A 30 4.57 -10.80 -1.08
CA PHE A 30 3.90 -10.36 0.14
C PHE A 30 2.91 -9.26 -0.23
N VAL A 31 1.71 -9.30 0.33
CA VAL A 31 0.66 -8.33 0.07
C VAL A 31 0.07 -7.87 1.40
N SER A 32 0.00 -6.55 1.65
CA SER A 32 -0.34 -6.01 2.97
C SER A 32 -1.73 -6.40 3.49
N ALA A 33 -2.67 -6.71 2.58
CA ALA A 33 -4.02 -7.16 2.91
C ALA A 33 -4.21 -8.69 2.91
N GLU A 34 -3.14 -9.47 2.68
CA GLU A 34 -3.18 -10.92 2.88
C GLU A 34 -3.19 -11.22 4.39
N ASN A 35 -4.36 -11.57 4.90
CA ASN A 35 -4.57 -11.87 6.32
C ASN A 35 -5.76 -12.82 6.49
N SER A 36 -5.50 -14.02 7.00
CA SER A 36 -6.51 -15.06 7.14
C SER A 36 -7.57 -14.71 8.20
N GLN A 37 -7.22 -13.90 9.21
CA GLN A 37 -8.15 -13.44 10.25
C GLN A 37 -9.24 -12.53 9.69
N PHE A 38 -8.96 -11.85 8.58
CA PHE A 38 -9.88 -10.99 7.87
C PHE A 38 -10.29 -11.58 6.52
N ASN A 39 -10.06 -12.88 6.27
CA ASN A 39 -10.36 -13.56 5.02
C ASN A 39 -9.83 -12.82 3.77
N ASN A 40 -8.67 -12.15 3.88
CA ASN A 40 -8.07 -11.34 2.82
C ASN A 40 -8.98 -10.21 2.28
N TYR A 41 -9.87 -9.67 3.12
CA TYR A 41 -10.73 -8.55 2.74
C TYR A 41 -10.00 -7.20 2.78
N PHE A 42 -10.28 -6.36 1.80
CA PHE A 42 -9.94 -4.95 1.80
C PHE A 42 -11.07 -4.15 1.14
N SER A 43 -11.07 -2.83 1.25
CA SER A 43 -12.23 -2.02 0.85
C SER A 43 -11.90 -0.57 0.55
N GLY A 44 -12.87 0.15 -0.03
CA GLY A 44 -12.80 1.59 -0.15
C GLY A 44 -11.53 2.06 -0.87
N SER A 45 -10.91 3.09 -0.31
CA SER A 45 -9.69 3.71 -0.83
C SER A 45 -8.41 3.15 -0.20
N MET A 46 -8.47 1.99 0.47
CA MET A 46 -7.26 1.37 1.03
C MET A 46 -6.18 1.24 -0.05
N VAL A 47 -4.95 1.64 0.31
CA VAL A 47 -3.78 1.42 -0.52
C VAL A 47 -3.16 0.08 -0.13
N ILE A 48 -2.92 -0.77 -1.13
CA ILE A 48 -2.34 -2.09 -0.93
C ILE A 48 -0.87 -2.05 -1.33
N GLU A 49 0.01 -2.46 -0.42
CA GLU A 49 1.43 -2.66 -0.69
C GLU A 49 1.64 -4.08 -1.21
N VAL A 50 2.37 -4.20 -2.31
CA VAL A 50 2.86 -5.45 -2.86
C VAL A 50 4.37 -5.43 -2.80
N VAL A 51 4.96 -6.40 -2.12
CA VAL A 51 6.41 -6.54 -1.96
C VAL A 51 6.86 -7.85 -2.60
N VAL A 52 7.89 -7.75 -3.45
CA VAL A 52 8.64 -8.91 -3.95
C VAL A 52 10.02 -8.91 -3.32
N ILE A 53 10.28 -9.93 -2.49
CA ILE A 53 11.56 -10.20 -1.87
C ILE A 53 12.17 -11.43 -2.56
N ASP A 54 12.81 -11.21 -3.72
CA ASP A 54 13.48 -12.28 -4.47
C ASP A 54 15.01 -12.07 -4.42
N PRO A 55 15.78 -13.00 -3.83
CA PRO A 55 17.24 -12.89 -3.76
C PRO A 55 17.91 -12.69 -5.11
N ASN A 56 17.36 -13.23 -6.20
CA ASN A 56 17.93 -13.10 -7.54
C ASN A 56 17.79 -11.67 -8.11
N LEU A 57 16.83 -10.91 -7.59
CA LEU A 57 16.49 -9.54 -7.99
C LEU A 57 16.89 -8.49 -6.93
N SER A 58 17.67 -8.89 -5.92
CA SER A 58 17.94 -8.05 -4.74
C SER A 58 19.14 -7.09 -4.86
N ASP A 59 20.08 -7.33 -5.78
CA ASP A 59 21.25 -6.46 -5.92
C ASP A 59 20.81 -5.04 -6.30
N THR A 60 21.25 -4.05 -5.52
CA THR A 60 20.87 -2.63 -5.70
C THR A 60 21.84 -1.86 -6.60
N ASP A 61 23.02 -2.41 -6.88
CA ASP A 61 24.08 -1.75 -7.66
C ASP A 61 24.36 -2.44 -9.01
N GLN A 62 23.63 -3.52 -9.30
CA GLN A 62 23.69 -4.26 -10.55
C GLN A 62 22.31 -4.24 -11.21
N GLY A 63 22.29 -4.10 -12.54
CA GLY A 63 21.06 -4.10 -13.31
C GLY A 63 20.28 -5.41 -13.16
N LYS A 64 19.06 -5.31 -12.65
CA LYS A 64 18.07 -6.38 -12.50
C LYS A 64 16.84 -6.03 -13.34
N GLY A 65 16.21 -7.06 -13.88
CA GLY A 65 14.91 -6.91 -14.51
C GLY A 65 13.83 -6.63 -13.46
N GLU A 66 12.87 -5.80 -13.82
CA GLU A 66 11.64 -5.61 -13.03
C GLU A 66 10.92 -6.96 -12.84
N PRO A 67 10.52 -7.33 -11.60
CA PRO A 67 9.68 -8.50 -11.38
C PRO A 67 8.35 -8.38 -12.14
N ASP A 68 7.96 -9.44 -12.83
CA ASP A 68 6.68 -9.48 -13.55
C ASP A 68 5.53 -9.75 -12.58
N VAL A 69 4.87 -8.67 -12.14
CA VAL A 69 3.72 -8.71 -11.24
C VAL A 69 2.49 -8.16 -11.95
N THR A 70 1.35 -8.80 -11.74
CA THR A 70 0.07 -8.40 -12.34
C THR A 70 -1.04 -8.28 -11.32
N ILE A 71 -1.98 -7.38 -11.59
CA ILE A 71 -3.29 -7.24 -10.95
C ILE A 71 -4.35 -7.64 -11.98
N ASN A 72 -5.04 -8.76 -11.75
CA ASN A 72 -6.05 -9.28 -12.68
C ASN A 72 -5.54 -9.38 -14.14
N GLY A 73 -4.27 -9.75 -14.30
CA GLY A 73 -3.60 -9.89 -15.60
C GLY A 73 -3.08 -8.59 -16.23
N LYS A 74 -3.29 -7.42 -15.62
CA LYS A 74 -2.67 -6.14 -16.02
C LYS A 74 -1.36 -5.94 -15.25
N SER A 75 -0.32 -5.41 -15.86
CA SER A 75 0.97 -5.14 -15.20
C SER A 75 0.80 -4.20 -14.02
N LEU A 76 1.44 -4.55 -12.90
CA LEU A 76 1.71 -3.70 -11.75
C LEU A 76 3.20 -3.36 -11.75
N ARG A 77 3.52 -2.09 -11.94
CA ARG A 77 4.91 -1.64 -12.01
C ARG A 77 5.57 -1.73 -10.64
N MET A 78 6.70 -2.42 -10.57
CA MET A 78 7.46 -2.67 -9.33
C MET A 78 8.70 -1.78 -9.28
N VAL A 79 8.95 -1.14 -8.14
CA VAL A 79 10.09 -0.22 -7.94
C VAL A 79 11.05 -0.81 -6.92
N GLN A 80 12.32 -0.97 -7.27
CA GLN A 80 13.32 -1.44 -6.31
C GLN A 80 13.63 -0.36 -5.27
N ALA A 81 13.57 -0.72 -4.00
CA ALA A 81 13.99 0.13 -2.90
C ALA A 81 15.45 -0.13 -2.48
N THR A 82 15.94 0.70 -1.57
CA THR A 82 17.31 0.64 -1.03
C THR A 82 17.62 -0.60 -0.19
N ASP A 83 16.60 -1.38 0.21
CA ASP A 83 16.75 -2.65 0.93
C ASP A 83 16.89 -3.86 -0.01
N GLY A 84 16.84 -3.65 -1.33
CA GLY A 84 16.91 -4.69 -2.35
C GLY A 84 15.55 -5.32 -2.69
N SER A 85 14.51 -5.05 -1.93
CA SER A 85 13.15 -5.53 -2.22
C SER A 85 12.47 -4.62 -3.24
N TRP A 86 11.45 -5.17 -3.90
CA TRP A 86 10.67 -4.46 -4.91
C TRP A 86 9.28 -4.15 -4.38
N TYR A 87 8.84 -2.90 -4.54
CA TYR A 87 7.60 -2.39 -3.96
C TYR A 87 6.68 -1.83 -5.03
N ALA A 88 5.39 -2.04 -4.87
CA ALA A 88 4.35 -1.34 -5.59
C ALA A 88 3.17 -1.04 -4.68
N TYR A 89 2.46 0.03 -4.99
CA TYR A 89 1.22 0.40 -4.31
C TYR A 89 0.10 0.45 -5.33
N PHE A 90 -1.06 -0.09 -4.99
CA PHE A 90 -2.26 0.04 -5.81
C PHE A 90 -3.51 0.37 -4.99
N ALA A 91 -4.50 0.97 -5.64
CA ALA A 91 -5.79 1.28 -5.05
C ALA A 91 -6.93 1.28 -6.09
N ASN A 92 -8.18 1.28 -5.62
CA ASN A 92 -9.33 1.42 -6.49
C ASN A 92 -9.43 2.86 -7.02
N VAL A 93 -9.49 3.05 -8.34
CA VAL A 93 -9.47 4.39 -8.97
C VAL A 93 -10.60 5.30 -8.49
N ASN A 94 -11.83 4.79 -8.46
CA ASN A 94 -13.00 5.60 -8.10
C ASN A 94 -13.01 5.93 -6.61
N LYS A 95 -12.54 5.00 -5.75
CA LYS A 95 -12.50 5.24 -4.30
C LYS A 95 -11.35 6.15 -3.91
N ALA A 96 -10.19 6.01 -4.53
CA ALA A 96 -9.07 6.93 -4.33
C ALA A 96 -9.48 8.38 -4.68
N GLN A 97 -10.09 8.60 -5.85
CA GLN A 97 -10.60 9.93 -6.23
C GLN A 97 -11.66 10.44 -5.25
N LYS A 98 -12.61 9.58 -4.83
CA LYS A 98 -13.65 9.98 -3.88
C LYS A 98 -13.06 10.35 -2.52
N ALA A 99 -12.11 9.59 -2.00
CA ALA A 99 -11.43 9.88 -0.74
C ALA A 99 -10.65 11.19 -0.82
N ASP A 100 -9.86 11.37 -1.88
CA ASP A 100 -9.07 12.58 -2.11
C ASP A 100 -9.96 13.83 -2.30
N SER A 101 -11.16 13.68 -2.88
CA SER A 101 -12.11 14.80 -3.01
C SER A 101 -12.60 15.37 -1.66
N THR A 102 -12.37 14.66 -0.55
CA THR A 102 -12.73 15.11 0.80
C THR A 102 -11.62 15.93 1.48
N VAL A 103 -10.44 16.03 0.86
CA VAL A 103 -9.29 16.76 1.39
C VAL A 103 -9.61 18.25 1.48
N GLY A 104 -9.56 18.79 2.71
CA GLY A 104 -9.72 20.22 2.97
C GLY A 104 -8.41 21.01 2.94
N LEU A 105 -7.32 20.38 3.40
CA LEU A 105 -5.98 20.95 3.44
C LEU A 105 -5.01 19.98 2.76
N ALA A 106 -4.24 20.47 1.79
CA ALA A 106 -3.30 19.64 1.04
C ALA A 106 -2.23 19.06 1.96
N GLY A 107 -1.92 17.77 1.81
CA GLY A 107 -1.02 17.04 2.70
C GLY A 107 -1.72 16.34 3.88
N GLU A 108 -3.04 16.46 4.02
CA GLU A 108 -3.77 16.03 5.22
C GLU A 108 -4.98 15.15 4.88
N GLY A 109 -5.36 14.28 5.81
CA GLY A 109 -6.48 13.36 5.60
C GLY A 109 -6.15 12.31 4.54
N LEU A 110 -7.14 11.95 3.70
CA LEU A 110 -6.99 10.93 2.65
C LEU A 110 -6.47 11.54 1.34
N ASP A 111 -5.35 12.25 1.43
CA ASP A 111 -4.71 12.92 0.30
C ASP A 111 -3.78 11.93 -0.43
N PHE A 112 -4.12 11.61 -1.68
CA PHE A 112 -3.31 10.74 -2.54
C PHE A 112 -2.14 11.49 -3.18
N GLY A 113 -2.08 12.80 -3.02
CA GLY A 113 -1.23 13.74 -3.71
C GLY A 113 -1.98 14.37 -4.87
N VAL A 114 -1.55 14.07 -6.10
CA VAL A 114 -2.29 14.48 -7.30
C VAL A 114 -2.41 13.30 -8.26
N PHE A 115 -3.43 13.31 -9.08
CA PHE A 115 -3.71 12.26 -10.04
C PHE A 115 -3.28 12.63 -11.46
N CYS A 116 -2.83 11.63 -12.19
CA CYS A 116 -2.55 11.69 -13.61
C CYS A 116 -3.28 10.55 -14.33
N SER A 117 -3.67 10.77 -15.59
CA SER A 117 -4.21 9.69 -16.43
C SER A 117 -3.10 8.75 -16.91
N ARG A 118 -3.49 7.51 -17.24
CA ARG A 118 -2.62 6.49 -17.85
C ARG A 118 -1.96 6.92 -19.17
N ASP A 119 -2.50 7.96 -19.81
CA ASP A 119 -1.99 8.51 -21.08
C ASP A 119 -0.82 9.49 -20.87
N THR A 120 -0.39 9.69 -19.64
CA THR A 120 0.83 10.45 -19.32
C THR A 120 2.03 9.80 -20.00
N ALA A 121 2.76 10.59 -20.81
CA ALA A 121 3.91 10.10 -21.53
C ALA A 121 5.01 9.60 -20.57
N SER A 122 5.67 8.49 -20.91
CA SER A 122 6.74 7.92 -20.07
C SER A 122 7.91 8.87 -19.85
N SER A 123 8.13 9.86 -20.72
CA SER A 123 9.14 10.91 -20.51
C SER A 123 8.84 11.84 -19.32
N VAL A 124 7.59 11.89 -18.83
CA VAL A 124 7.18 12.78 -17.73
C VAL A 124 7.55 12.18 -16.37
N ILE A 125 7.28 10.88 -16.18
CA ILE A 125 7.47 10.17 -14.91
C ILE A 125 8.54 9.06 -14.98
N GLY A 126 9.12 8.80 -16.15
CA GLY A 126 10.16 7.78 -16.37
C GLY A 126 9.65 6.42 -16.83
N ILE A 127 8.36 6.11 -16.66
CA ILE A 127 7.78 4.79 -16.94
C ILE A 127 6.42 4.90 -17.64
N SER A 128 6.02 3.84 -18.36
CA SER A 128 4.63 3.70 -18.85
C SER A 128 3.73 3.11 -17.76
N LEU A 129 2.52 3.66 -17.65
CA LEU A 129 1.43 3.17 -16.79
C LEU A 129 0.15 2.92 -17.60
N SER A 130 0.29 2.66 -18.90
CA SER A 130 -0.82 2.49 -19.85
C SER A 130 -1.80 1.36 -19.52
N GLU A 131 -1.39 0.38 -18.70
CA GLU A 131 -2.24 -0.74 -18.28
C GLU A 131 -3.08 -0.43 -17.03
N THR A 132 -2.84 0.70 -16.38
CA THR A 132 -3.65 1.21 -15.26
C THR A 132 -4.90 1.93 -15.76
N ASP A 133 -5.78 2.33 -14.85
CA ASP A 133 -6.85 3.30 -15.12
C ASP A 133 -6.46 4.73 -14.72
N GLY A 134 -5.23 4.92 -14.23
CA GLY A 134 -4.70 6.17 -13.71
C GLY A 134 -3.64 5.91 -12.66
N PHE A 135 -3.05 6.97 -12.13
CA PHE A 135 -2.12 6.86 -11.01
C PHE A 135 -2.09 8.13 -10.18
N ALA A 136 -1.73 7.99 -8.92
CA ALA A 136 -1.47 9.11 -8.02
C ALA A 136 0.03 9.24 -7.74
N ILE A 137 0.53 10.47 -7.74
CA ILE A 137 1.91 10.84 -7.42
C ILE A 137 1.92 11.78 -6.21
N PRO A 138 3.01 11.80 -5.43
CA PRO A 138 3.02 12.46 -4.14
C PRO A 138 3.28 13.95 -4.23
N ARG A 139 3.58 14.49 -5.41
CA ARG A 139 3.94 15.89 -5.62
C ARG A 139 3.19 16.42 -6.84
N THR A 140 2.97 17.73 -6.87
CA THR A 140 2.28 18.37 -8.00
C THR A 140 3.02 18.17 -9.32
N ALA A 141 2.27 17.96 -10.39
CA ALA A 141 2.78 17.91 -11.76
C ALA A 141 1.87 18.76 -12.66
N THR A 142 2.43 19.41 -13.69
CA THR A 142 1.61 20.19 -14.62
C THR A 142 0.62 19.26 -15.33
N GLY A 143 -0.67 19.62 -15.34
CA GLY A 143 -1.73 18.80 -15.94
C GLY A 143 -2.26 17.70 -15.03
N SER A 144 -1.80 17.58 -13.78
CA SER A 144 -2.44 16.71 -12.79
C SER A 144 -3.79 17.25 -12.33
N THR A 145 -4.62 16.38 -11.76
CA THR A 145 -5.92 16.72 -11.17
C THR A 145 -6.01 16.25 -9.73
N ASN A 146 -7.01 16.74 -8.99
CA ASN A 146 -7.38 16.20 -7.67
C ASN A 146 -8.59 15.26 -7.81
N GLY A 147 -8.99 14.64 -6.70
CA GLY A 147 -10.06 13.64 -6.66
C GLY A 147 -11.45 14.11 -7.10
N ASN A 148 -11.67 15.42 -7.21
CA ASN A 148 -12.94 16.01 -7.65
C ASN A 148 -13.03 16.24 -9.17
N ALA A 149 -11.99 15.91 -9.94
CA ALA A 149 -11.93 16.14 -11.37
C ALA A 149 -11.57 14.85 -12.14
N PRO A 150 -12.03 14.71 -13.40
CA PRO A 150 -11.58 13.63 -14.28
C PRO A 150 -10.07 13.64 -14.44
N LEU A 151 -9.47 12.45 -14.56
CA LEU A 151 -8.02 12.32 -14.74
C LEU A 151 -7.57 12.97 -16.06
N SER A 152 -6.48 13.75 -16.00
CA SER A 152 -5.79 14.26 -17.19
C SER A 152 -4.32 13.86 -17.22
N ALA A 153 -3.75 13.82 -18.42
CA ALA A 153 -2.35 13.49 -18.60
C ALA A 153 -1.46 14.58 -17.99
N CYS A 154 -0.50 14.14 -17.18
CA CYS A 154 0.55 15.02 -16.68
C CYS A 154 1.53 15.33 -17.81
N THR A 155 1.99 16.58 -17.88
CA THR A 155 2.79 17.12 -18.99
C THR A 155 4.17 17.59 -18.57
N ALA A 156 4.44 17.65 -17.26
CA ALA A 156 5.76 17.96 -16.70
C ALA A 156 6.04 17.11 -15.47
N SER A 157 7.31 16.86 -15.20
CA SER A 157 7.74 16.03 -14.07
C SER A 157 7.28 16.59 -12.72
N PRO A 158 7.03 15.71 -11.73
CA PRO A 158 6.61 16.12 -10.40
C PRO A 158 7.66 16.98 -9.69
N ALA A 159 7.18 18.00 -8.98
CA ALA A 159 7.99 18.94 -8.21
C ALA A 159 7.19 19.52 -7.03
N GLY A 160 7.88 20.24 -6.13
CA GLY A 160 7.27 20.85 -4.94
C GLY A 160 7.25 19.91 -3.73
N PRO A 161 6.54 20.24 -2.64
CA PRO A 161 6.46 19.42 -1.43
C PRO A 161 5.69 18.11 -1.67
N ILE A 162 5.87 17.15 -0.75
CA ILE A 162 5.04 15.94 -0.70
C ILE A 162 3.65 16.33 -0.17
N LEU A 163 2.62 15.94 -0.90
CA LEU A 163 1.20 16.09 -0.60
C LEU A 163 0.53 14.76 -0.24
N ASN A 164 1.09 13.63 -0.70
CA ASN A 164 0.54 12.32 -0.35
C ASN A 164 0.59 12.10 1.18
N ASN A 165 -0.52 11.64 1.72
CA ASN A 165 -0.71 11.30 3.13
C ASN A 165 -1.33 9.91 3.34
N VAL A 166 -1.39 9.09 2.28
CA VAL A 166 -1.94 7.72 2.32
C VAL A 166 -0.87 6.62 2.23
N VAL A 167 0.36 6.97 1.86
CA VAL A 167 1.53 6.08 1.93
C VAL A 167 2.63 6.79 2.73
N ARG A 168 2.61 6.65 4.06
CA ARG A 168 3.43 7.52 4.94
C ARG A 168 4.84 7.00 5.20
N ASN A 169 5.05 5.69 5.08
CA ASN A 169 6.32 5.04 5.39
C ASN A 169 6.92 4.28 4.20
N ALA A 170 6.71 4.80 2.98
CA ALA A 170 7.26 4.20 1.77
C ALA A 170 8.78 4.01 1.88
N LYS A 171 9.27 2.83 1.50
CA LYS A 171 10.72 2.57 1.46
C LYS A 171 11.40 3.54 0.49
N SER A 172 12.63 3.95 0.83
CA SER A 172 13.40 4.83 -0.04
C SER A 172 13.74 4.11 -1.35
N ILE A 173 13.39 4.73 -2.47
CA ILE A 173 13.71 4.24 -3.82
C ILE A 173 15.22 4.08 -4.00
N ASN A 174 15.65 3.00 -4.67
CA ASN A 174 17.06 2.81 -5.02
C ASN A 174 17.50 3.87 -6.04
N THR A 175 18.53 4.64 -5.69
CA THR A 175 19.12 5.69 -6.55
C THR A 175 20.63 5.50 -6.78
N ASN A 176 21.12 4.26 -6.61
CA ASN A 176 22.52 3.93 -6.87
C ASN A 176 22.93 4.37 -8.28
N SER A 177 24.08 5.04 -8.41
CA SER A 177 24.54 5.63 -9.68
C SER A 177 24.84 4.63 -10.80
N ASN A 178 24.97 3.33 -10.47
CA ASN A 178 25.25 2.27 -11.45
C ASN A 178 23.98 1.77 -12.16
N VAL A 179 22.80 2.12 -11.66
CA VAL A 179 21.50 1.69 -12.19
C VAL A 179 20.55 2.86 -12.31
N SER A 180 19.50 2.70 -13.11
CA SER A 180 18.42 3.70 -13.17
C SER A 180 17.65 3.72 -11.84
N PRO A 181 17.07 4.87 -11.43
CA PRO A 181 16.29 4.93 -10.20
C PRO A 181 15.16 3.89 -10.15
N GLY A 182 15.06 3.16 -9.04
CA GLY A 182 14.12 2.07 -8.86
C GLY A 182 14.34 0.87 -9.79
N GLN A 183 15.47 0.83 -10.51
CA GLN A 183 15.81 -0.07 -11.61
C GLN A 183 14.87 -0.05 -12.82
N ILE A 184 13.83 0.78 -12.79
CA ILE A 184 12.88 0.98 -13.89
C ILE A 184 12.98 2.38 -14.51
N GLY A 185 13.81 3.27 -13.94
CA GLY A 185 13.96 4.65 -14.41
C GLY A 185 12.85 5.58 -13.96
N LEU A 186 12.13 5.23 -12.89
CA LEU A 186 11.08 6.09 -12.32
C LEU A 186 11.67 7.43 -11.88
N ASN A 187 10.98 8.52 -12.18
CA ASN A 187 11.31 9.82 -11.61
C ASN A 187 11.19 9.75 -10.09
N VAL A 188 12.28 10.02 -9.37
CA VAL A 188 12.33 9.93 -7.90
C VAL A 188 11.28 10.79 -7.19
N ASN A 189 10.84 11.89 -7.80
CA ASN A 189 9.79 12.76 -7.24
C ASN A 189 8.38 12.21 -7.44
N ALA A 190 8.20 11.18 -8.26
CA ALA A 190 6.95 10.45 -8.44
C ALA A 190 6.76 9.34 -7.37
N TRP A 191 7.76 9.06 -6.54
CA TRP A 191 7.72 8.02 -5.51
C TRP A 191 7.34 8.57 -4.12
N PRO A 192 6.43 7.93 -3.36
CA PRO A 192 5.65 6.74 -3.72
C PRO A 192 4.56 7.01 -4.76
N LEU A 193 4.46 6.13 -5.75
CA LEU A 193 3.44 6.14 -6.80
C LEU A 193 2.36 5.11 -6.45
N VAL A 194 1.08 5.51 -6.48
CA VAL A 194 -0.05 4.59 -6.32
C VAL A 194 -0.70 4.33 -7.68
N GLN A 195 -0.67 3.09 -8.14
CA GLN A 195 -1.26 2.66 -9.41
C GLN A 195 -2.76 2.39 -9.22
N LEU A 196 -3.60 2.96 -10.06
CA LEU A 196 -5.05 2.90 -9.88
C LEU A 196 -5.67 1.93 -10.87
N TYR A 197 -6.52 1.05 -10.36
CA TYR A 197 -7.25 0.07 -11.17
C TYR A 197 -8.73 0.08 -10.80
N SER A 198 -9.56 -0.29 -11.76
CA SER A 198 -10.96 -0.64 -11.57
C SER A 198 -11.05 -2.15 -11.37
N PHE A 199 -11.54 -2.56 -10.21
CA PHE A 199 -11.72 -3.97 -9.86
C PHE A 199 -12.91 -4.16 -8.93
N SER A 200 -13.43 -5.39 -8.90
CA SER A 200 -14.41 -5.88 -7.92
C SER A 200 -13.81 -6.88 -6.95
N ASP A 201 -12.82 -7.65 -7.39
CA ASP A 201 -11.93 -8.51 -6.60
C ASP A 201 -10.54 -8.41 -7.22
N VAL A 202 -9.51 -8.79 -6.47
CA VAL A 202 -8.12 -8.65 -6.92
C VAL A 202 -7.37 -9.97 -6.80
N THR A 203 -6.77 -10.39 -7.91
CA THR A 203 -5.73 -11.41 -7.94
C THR A 203 -4.40 -10.74 -8.27
N ILE A 204 -3.48 -10.80 -7.31
CA ILE A 204 -2.08 -10.39 -7.47
C ILE A 204 -1.27 -11.62 -7.83
N GLN A 205 -0.53 -11.57 -8.93
CA GLN A 205 0.31 -12.68 -9.37
C GLN A 205 1.71 -12.21 -9.68
N TYR A 206 2.70 -12.82 -9.05
CA TYR A 206 4.11 -12.70 -9.38
C TYR A 206 4.56 -13.91 -10.24
N ASN A 207 4.92 -13.64 -11.48
CA ASN A 207 5.45 -14.63 -12.43
C ASN A 207 6.95 -14.83 -12.18
N SER A 208 7.27 -15.54 -11.10
CA SER A 208 8.65 -15.91 -10.78
C SER A 208 9.24 -16.86 -11.84
N ALA A 209 10.57 -17.01 -11.86
CA ALA A 209 11.24 -17.98 -12.74
C ALA A 209 10.84 -19.45 -12.45
N GLY A 210 10.26 -19.71 -11.27
CA GLY A 210 9.68 -21.00 -10.88
C GLY A 210 8.17 -21.04 -11.09
N SER A 211 7.44 -21.51 -10.07
CA SER A 211 5.97 -21.46 -10.09
C SER A 211 5.47 -20.04 -9.83
N PRO A 212 4.36 -19.61 -10.47
CA PRO A 212 3.71 -18.36 -10.14
C PRO A 212 3.31 -18.33 -8.66
N GLN A 213 3.48 -17.17 -8.03
CA GLN A 213 3.05 -16.89 -6.67
C GLN A 213 1.80 -16.01 -6.74
N VAL A 214 0.75 -16.36 -6.02
CA VAL A 214 -0.56 -15.74 -6.19
C VAL A 214 -1.16 -15.41 -4.83
N VAL A 215 -1.72 -14.20 -4.74
CA VAL A 215 -2.56 -13.76 -3.63
C VAL A 215 -3.90 -13.30 -4.19
N SER A 216 -4.99 -13.82 -3.64
CA SER A 216 -6.35 -13.36 -3.95
C SER A 216 -6.90 -12.58 -2.76
N LEU A 217 -7.38 -11.37 -3.04
CA LEU A 217 -8.03 -10.48 -2.10
C LEU A 217 -9.50 -10.28 -2.50
N GLU A 218 -10.38 -10.30 -1.52
CA GLU A 218 -11.79 -9.98 -1.70
C GLU A 218 -12.01 -8.49 -1.45
N TYR A 219 -12.65 -7.81 -2.41
CA TYR A 219 -12.92 -6.39 -2.28
C TYR A 219 -14.40 -6.16 -1.99
N ASP A 220 -14.70 -5.83 -0.73
CA ASP A 220 -16.06 -5.59 -0.26
C ASP A 220 -16.21 -4.17 0.28
N GLU A 221 -17.23 -3.47 -0.21
CA GLU A 221 -17.60 -2.13 0.25
C GLU A 221 -18.47 -2.15 1.53
N SER A 222 -18.85 -3.34 1.98
CA SER A 222 -19.62 -3.66 3.19
C SER A 222 -18.79 -4.61 4.08
N SER A 223 -18.97 -4.80 5.37
CA SER A 223 -19.93 -4.31 6.36
C SER A 223 -19.28 -4.42 7.74
N ASN A 224 -18.73 -3.31 8.27
CA ASN A 224 -18.47 -3.15 9.71
C ASN A 224 -18.30 -1.67 10.09
N ILE A 225 -18.93 -0.77 9.34
CA ILE A 225 -18.97 0.66 9.67
C ILE A 225 -20.06 0.85 10.72
N SER A 226 -19.66 1.19 11.94
CA SER A 226 -20.58 1.50 13.02
C SER A 226 -20.14 2.76 13.75
N MET A 227 -21.11 3.57 14.15
CA MET A 227 -20.92 4.70 15.04
C MET A 227 -21.77 4.45 16.27
N LYS A 228 -21.15 4.49 17.45
CA LYS A 228 -21.85 4.38 18.72
C LYS A 228 -21.57 5.62 19.56
N ILE A 229 -22.63 6.30 19.97
CA ILE A 229 -22.56 7.38 20.95
C ILE A 229 -22.58 6.80 22.38
N ASP A 230 -21.94 7.49 23.33
CA ASP A 230 -21.82 6.99 24.71
C ASP A 230 -23.14 7.04 25.49
N ARG A 231 -24.07 7.91 25.08
CA ARG A 231 -25.41 8.05 25.67
C ARG A 231 -26.41 8.65 24.67
N GLU A 232 -27.69 8.51 24.98
CA GLU A 232 -28.80 9.01 24.13
C GLU A 232 -29.18 10.47 24.39
N LEU A 233 -28.88 11.00 25.58
CA LEU A 233 -29.26 12.35 26.01
C LEU A 233 -28.05 13.12 26.54
N TYR A 234 -27.89 14.35 26.06
CA TYR A 234 -26.81 15.25 26.45
C TYR A 234 -27.38 16.51 27.10
N PRO A 235 -27.04 16.79 28.38
CA PRO A 235 -27.27 18.10 28.97
C PRO A 235 -26.58 19.19 28.16
N LYS A 236 -27.10 20.42 28.23
CA LYS A 236 -26.48 21.58 27.58
C LYS A 236 -25.04 21.75 28.11
N GLY A 237 -24.07 21.73 27.21
CA GLY A 237 -22.64 21.88 27.53
C GLY A 237 -21.92 20.58 27.87
N ALA A 238 -22.56 19.41 27.75
CA ALA A 238 -21.89 18.14 27.89
C ALA A 238 -21.03 17.81 26.65
N GLU A 239 -19.90 17.15 26.88
CA GLU A 239 -19.09 16.54 25.83
C GLU A 239 -19.79 15.29 25.28
N VAL A 240 -19.65 15.06 23.97
CA VAL A 240 -20.20 13.91 23.26
C VAL A 240 -19.05 12.97 22.91
N PHE A 241 -19.10 11.75 23.42
CA PHE A 241 -18.13 10.72 23.04
C PHE A 241 -18.79 9.78 22.05
N PHE A 242 -18.09 9.49 20.95
CA PHE A 242 -18.52 8.49 19.99
C PHE A 242 -17.36 7.58 19.63
N THR A 243 -17.67 6.32 19.43
CA THR A 243 -16.76 5.31 18.87
C THR A 243 -17.16 5.08 17.43
N VAL A 244 -16.19 5.23 16.52
CA VAL A 244 -16.33 4.81 15.13
C VAL A 244 -15.55 3.52 14.99
N ASN A 245 -16.22 2.45 14.56
CA ASN A 245 -15.54 1.30 14.00
C ASN A 245 -15.72 1.40 12.50
N ASP A 246 -14.62 1.51 11.78
CA ASP A 246 -14.62 1.52 10.34
C ASP A 246 -13.29 0.93 9.88
N PHE A 247 -13.33 -0.31 9.41
CA PHE A 247 -12.13 -0.98 8.93
C PHE A 247 -11.55 -0.27 7.70
N GLN A 248 -12.38 0.45 6.94
CA GLN A 248 -11.96 1.22 5.77
C GLN A 248 -11.00 2.35 6.16
N LEU A 249 -10.96 2.79 7.42
CA LEU A 249 -9.99 3.79 7.89
C LEU A 249 -8.55 3.26 7.97
N ASN A 250 -8.32 1.95 7.79
CA ASN A 250 -6.98 1.38 7.66
C ASN A 250 -6.42 1.63 6.24
N GLN A 251 -6.07 2.89 5.96
CA GLN A 251 -5.81 3.39 4.60
C GLN A 251 -4.38 3.17 4.11
N ASP A 252 -3.45 3.05 5.05
CA ASP A 252 -2.01 3.01 4.83
C ASP A 252 -1.51 1.59 5.15
N PRO A 253 -0.77 0.94 4.24
CA PRO A 253 -0.22 -0.40 4.44
C PRO A 253 0.92 -0.46 5.48
#